data_AF-A0AAW0M5Z5-F1
#
_entry.id   AF-A0AAW0M5Z5-F1
#
_cell.length_a   1.000
_cell.length_b   1.000
_cell.length_c   1.000
_cell.angle_alpha   90.00
_cell.angle_beta   90.00
_cell.angle_gamma   90.00
#
_symmetry.space_group_name_H-M   'P 1'
#
loop_
_entity.id
_entity.type
_entity.pdbx_description
1 polymer ?
#
loop_
_entity_poly.entity_id
_entity_poly.type
_entity_poly.pdbx_seq_one_letter_code
_entity_poly.pdbx_strand_id
1 'polypeptide(L)'
;MENDKSFRNGEAEQEEEEAKMEKFFALIRSFREARNYRRKELMNDSQVMNNKKKMKRVGGDHSSWVPKFEWEDFTKEVEFVRPPLIFPSPCNNKEKDKEERDDSGLDLRLTL
;
A
#
# COMPACT_ATOMS: atom_id res chain seq x y z
N MET A 1 -4.17 -48.24 -44.19
CA MET A 1 -3.21 -47.56 -43.30
C MET A 1 -3.96 -46.40 -42.66
N GLU A 2 -4.54 -46.59 -41.46
CA GLU A 2 -5.40 -45.59 -40.80
C GLU A 2 -5.03 -45.34 -39.32
N ASN A 3 -3.83 -45.74 -38.88
CA ASN A 3 -3.46 -45.66 -37.45
C ASN A 3 -2.51 -44.52 -37.07
N ASP A 4 -2.18 -43.59 -37.97
CA ASP A 4 -1.18 -42.53 -37.68
C ASP A 4 -1.76 -41.24 -37.08
N LYS A 5 -3.09 -41.16 -36.88
CA LYS A 5 -3.75 -39.90 -36.51
C LYS A 5 -3.89 -39.66 -34.99
N SER A 6 -3.67 -40.67 -34.15
CA SER A 6 -3.80 -40.53 -32.69
C SER A 6 -2.53 -40.04 -31.98
N PHE A 7 -1.34 -40.27 -32.56
CA PHE A 7 -0.07 -39.89 -31.93
C PHE A 7 0.18 -38.37 -31.87
N ARG A 8 -0.39 -37.59 -32.80
CA ARG A 8 -0.18 -36.13 -32.86
C ARG A 8 -0.96 -35.33 -31.80
N ASN A 9 -2.03 -35.89 -31.23
CA ASN A 9 -2.82 -35.15 -30.24
C ASN A 9 -2.23 -35.18 -28.83
N GLY A 10 -1.55 -36.27 -28.44
CA GLY A 10 -0.98 -36.39 -27.10
C GLY A 10 0.21 -35.47 -26.85
N GLU A 11 1.06 -35.25 -27.87
CA GLU A 11 2.23 -34.36 -27.75
C GLU A 11 1.82 -32.89 -27.56
N ALA A 12 0.78 -32.44 -28.27
CA ALA A 12 0.28 -31.07 -28.15
C ALA A 12 -0.34 -30.79 -26.78
N GLU A 13 -1.04 -31.77 -26.21
CA GLU A 13 -1.65 -31.66 -24.87
C GLU A 13 -0.58 -31.62 -23.76
N GLN A 14 0.48 -32.43 -23.92
CA GLN A 14 1.64 -32.42 -23.02
C GLN A 14 2.41 -31.10 -23.09
N GLU A 15 2.63 -30.54 -24.29
CA GLU A 15 3.27 -29.23 -24.46
C GLU A 15 2.45 -28.10 -23.82
N GLU A 16 1.11 -28.17 -23.90
CA GLU A 16 0.22 -27.22 -23.24
C GLU A 16 0.31 -27.32 -21.70
N GLU A 17 0.39 -28.53 -21.16
CA GLU A 17 0.55 -28.76 -19.72
C GLU A 17 1.91 -28.26 -19.20
N GLU A 18 2.99 -28.51 -19.94
CA GLU A 18 4.32 -27.97 -19.63
C GLU A 18 4.33 -26.44 -19.64
N ALA A 19 3.68 -25.81 -20.63
CA ALA A 19 3.55 -24.36 -20.69
C ALA A 19 2.72 -23.79 -19.52
N LYS A 20 1.68 -24.50 -19.07
CA LYS A 20 0.90 -24.11 -17.87
C LYS A 20 1.76 -24.21 -16.61
N MET A 21 2.53 -25.28 -16.45
CA MET A 21 3.46 -25.43 -15.32
C MET A 21 4.52 -24.33 -15.32
N GLU A 22 5.10 -24.00 -16.47
CA GLU A 22 6.09 -22.93 -16.56
C GLU A 22 5.50 -21.57 -16.13
N LYS A 23 4.30 -21.23 -16.60
CA LYS A 23 3.56 -20.02 -16.17
C LYS A 23 3.31 -20.02 -14.67
N PHE A 24 2.92 -21.15 -14.08
CA PHE A 24 2.71 -21.28 -12.65
C PHE A 24 4.00 -21.03 -11.85
N PHE A 25 5.12 -21.62 -12.28
CA PHE A 25 6.41 -21.38 -11.62
C PHE A 25 6.93 -19.95 -11.82
N ALA A 26 6.71 -19.35 -13.00
CA ALA A 26 7.02 -17.94 -13.25
C ALA A 26 6.28 -17.02 -12.27
N LEU A 27 5.01 -17.31 -11.98
CA LEU A 27 4.22 -16.58 -11.00
C LEU A 27 4.80 -16.71 -9.58
N ILE A 28 5.17 -17.92 -9.15
CA ILE A 28 5.79 -18.12 -7.82
C ILE A 28 7.12 -17.34 -7.72
N ARG A 29 7.94 -17.37 -8.78
CA ARG A 29 9.21 -16.63 -8.81
C ARG A 29 8.98 -15.12 -8.69
N SER A 30 8.07 -14.56 -9.47
CA SER A 30 7.78 -13.11 -9.45
C SER A 30 7.29 -12.64 -8.08
N PHE A 31 6.41 -13.39 -7.41
CA PHE A 31 5.97 -13.04 -6.05
C PHE A 31 7.11 -13.09 -5.02
N ARG A 32 8.00 -14.08 -5.11
CA ARG A 32 9.18 -14.17 -4.24
C ARG A 32 10.14 -13.00 -4.47
N GLU A 33 10.37 -12.64 -5.72
CA GLU A 33 11.19 -11.49 -6.11
C GLU A 33 10.61 -10.17 -5.61
N ALA A 34 9.31 -9.92 -5.85
CA ALA A 34 8.62 -8.74 -5.36
C ALA A 34 8.70 -8.61 -3.82
N ARG A 35 8.50 -9.72 -3.10
CA ARG A 35 8.66 -9.76 -1.65
C ARG A 35 10.09 -9.45 -1.21
N ASN A 36 11.08 -10.01 -1.90
CA ASN A 36 12.49 -9.80 -1.58
C ASN A 36 12.93 -8.36 -1.87
N TYR A 37 12.44 -7.76 -2.97
CA TYR A 37 12.67 -6.36 -3.31
C TYR A 37 12.15 -5.45 -2.20
N ARG A 38 10.89 -5.63 -1.79
CA ARG A 38 10.31 -4.85 -0.69
C ARG A 38 11.05 -5.03 0.63
N ARG A 39 11.48 -6.26 0.94
CA ARG A 39 12.29 -6.51 2.15
C ARG A 39 13.62 -5.76 2.08
N LYS A 40 14.31 -5.77 0.92
CA LYS A 40 15.59 -5.10 0.73
C LYS A 40 15.45 -3.58 0.83
N GLU A 41 14.41 -3.01 0.23
CA GLU A 41 14.05 -1.59 0.36
C GLU A 41 13.88 -1.20 1.84
N LEU A 42 13.04 -1.94 2.58
CA LEU A 42 12.81 -1.68 4.01
C LEU A 42 14.07 -1.85 4.87
N MET A 43 14.95 -2.79 4.55
CA MET A 43 16.22 -2.97 5.27
C MET A 43 17.19 -1.82 5.01
N ASN A 44 17.28 -1.36 3.76
CA ASN A 44 18.07 -0.19 3.40
C ASN A 44 17.51 1.07 4.09
N ASP A 45 16.19 1.26 4.09
CA ASP A 45 15.53 2.37 4.79
C ASP A 45 15.77 2.31 6.30
N SER A 46 15.65 1.13 6.90
CA SER A 46 15.94 0.92 8.32
C SER A 46 17.40 1.25 8.65
N GLN A 47 18.36 0.84 7.83
CA GLN A 47 19.77 1.17 8.01
C GLN A 47 20.03 2.68 7.89
N VAL A 48 19.41 3.35 6.91
CA VAL A 48 19.46 4.81 6.75
C VAL A 48 18.83 5.52 7.96
N MET A 49 17.68 5.06 8.44
CA MET A 49 16.97 5.62 9.60
C MET A 49 17.75 5.43 10.91
N ASN A 50 18.40 4.28 11.09
CA ASN A 50 19.24 3.99 12.25
C ASN A 50 20.52 4.86 12.25
N ASN A 51 21.12 5.09 11.09
CA ASN A 51 22.28 5.97 10.96
C ASN A 51 21.91 7.44 11.23
N LYS A 52 20.75 7.90 10.72
CA LYS A 52 20.20 9.23 11.03
C LYS A 52 19.89 9.42 12.51
N LYS A 53 19.31 8.41 13.18
CA LYS A 53 19.06 8.43 14.64
C LYS A 53 20.34 8.46 15.48
N LYS A 54 21.43 7.81 15.03
CA LYS A 54 22.72 7.87 15.71
C LYS A 54 23.40 9.24 15.56
N MET A 55 23.27 9.88 14.39
CA MET A 55 23.79 11.23 14.14
C MET A 55 23.01 12.32 14.89
N LYS A 56 21.68 12.18 15.02
CA LYS A 56 20.82 13.15 15.73
C LYS A 56 20.97 13.15 17.26
N ARG A 57 21.70 12.19 17.83
CA ARG A 57 21.99 12.14 19.28
C ARG A 57 23.30 12.84 19.68
N VAL A 58 24.09 13.31 18.71
CA VAL A 58 25.43 13.90 18.97
C VAL A 58 25.42 15.43 19.00
N GLY A 59 24.30 16.10 18.67
CA GLY A 59 24.26 17.55 18.76
C GLY A 59 22.84 18.10 18.76
N GLY A 60 22.49 18.79 19.84
CA GLY A 60 21.35 19.69 19.87
C GLY A 60 20.18 19.15 20.69
N ASP A 61 19.90 19.89 21.75
CA ASP A 61 18.65 19.90 22.50
C ASP A 61 17.46 20.12 21.54
N HIS A 62 17.00 19.04 20.91
CA HIS A 62 15.75 19.06 20.17
C HIS A 62 14.66 18.85 21.20
N SER A 63 14.08 19.96 21.66
CA SER A 63 12.83 19.97 22.42
C SER A 63 11.74 19.26 21.60
N SER A 64 11.68 17.94 21.76
CA SER A 64 10.63 17.11 21.21
C SER A 64 9.40 17.41 22.06
N TRP A 65 8.42 18.11 21.49
CA TRP A 65 7.12 18.22 22.12
C TRP A 65 6.52 16.82 22.21
N VAL A 66 6.61 16.24 23.41
CA VAL A 66 6.04 14.95 23.74
C VAL A 66 4.92 15.24 24.74
N PRO A 67 3.66 15.22 24.28
CA PRO A 67 2.53 15.31 25.20
C PRO A 67 2.64 14.18 26.22
N LYS A 68 2.54 14.54 27.50
CA LYS A 68 2.39 13.58 28.58
C LYS A 68 0.94 13.63 28.98
N PHE A 69 0.28 12.48 28.90
CA PHE A 69 -1.09 12.35 29.36
C PHE A 69 -1.08 11.88 30.81
N GLU A 70 -1.96 12.47 31.62
CA GLU A 70 -2.23 12.06 32.99
C GLU A 70 -3.60 11.34 33.06
N TRP A 71 -3.89 10.67 34.18
CA TRP A 71 -5.16 9.93 34.32
C TRP A 71 -6.38 10.86 34.26
N GLU A 72 -6.17 12.10 34.69
CA GLU A 72 -7.12 13.20 34.70
C GLU A 72 -7.58 13.62 33.29
N ASP A 73 -6.74 13.41 32.26
CA ASP A 73 -7.10 13.71 30.87
C ASP A 73 -8.24 12.82 30.35
N PHE A 74 -8.48 11.68 30.99
CA PHE A 74 -9.48 10.69 30.59
C PHE A 74 -10.72 10.67 31.50
N THR A 75 -10.61 11.21 32.72
CA THR A 75 -11.71 11.21 33.70
C THR A 75 -12.45 12.54 33.76
N LYS A 76 -11.91 13.60 33.14
CA LYS A 76 -12.61 14.86 33.00
C LYS A 76 -13.79 14.69 32.04
N GLU A 77 -15.00 14.87 32.57
CA GLU A 77 -16.21 14.97 31.75
C GLU A 77 -16.03 16.12 30.75
N VAL A 78 -15.90 15.77 29.47
CA VAL A 78 -15.71 16.75 28.41
C VAL A 78 -17.06 17.42 28.20
N GLU A 79 -17.21 18.65 28.69
CA GLU A 79 -18.34 19.49 28.36
C GLU A 79 -18.28 19.82 26.87
N PHE A 80 -18.98 19.03 26.05
CA PHE A 80 -19.16 19.34 24.64
C PHE A 80 -20.03 20.59 24.52
N VAL A 81 -19.40 21.76 24.52
CA VAL A 81 -20.07 23.06 24.30
C VAL A 81 -20.69 23.14 22.89
N ARG A 82 -20.39 22.18 22.00
CA ARG A 82 -20.92 22.15 20.63
C ARG A 82 -22.05 21.13 20.46
N PRO A 83 -23.11 21.49 19.70
CA PRO A 83 -24.07 20.51 19.20
C PRO A 83 -23.36 19.37 18.47
N PRO A 84 -23.91 18.14 18.49
CA PRO A 84 -23.28 16.98 17.88
C PRO A 84 -22.92 17.29 16.42
N LEU A 85 -21.68 16.93 16.04
CA LEU A 85 -21.18 17.06 14.68
C LEU A 85 -22.11 16.28 13.75
N ILE A 86 -22.82 17.01 12.88
CA ILE A 86 -23.61 16.40 11.81
C ILE A 86 -22.61 15.81 10.83
N PHE A 87 -22.46 14.48 10.86
CA PHE A 87 -21.63 13.79 9.88
C PHE A 87 -22.36 13.78 8.53
N PRO A 88 -21.72 14.21 7.43
CA PRO A 88 -22.32 14.09 6.11
C PRO A 88 -22.54 12.60 5.80
N SER A 89 -23.74 12.26 5.35
CA SER A 89 -24.06 10.90 4.95
C SER A 89 -23.22 10.47 3.74
N PRO A 90 -22.76 9.21 3.66
CA PRO A 90 -22.02 8.72 2.51
C PRO A 90 -22.82 8.90 1.21
N CYS A 91 -22.25 9.63 0.26
CA CYS A 91 -22.84 9.83 -1.07
C CYS A 91 -22.61 8.59 -1.94
N ASN A 92 -23.39 7.52 -1.73
CA ASN A 92 -23.48 6.43 -2.71
C ASN A 92 -24.36 6.87 -3.88
N ASN A 93 -23.85 7.75 -4.73
CA ASN A 93 -24.52 8.14 -5.97
C ASN A 93 -23.98 7.25 -7.09
N LYS A 94 -24.80 6.29 -7.53
CA LYS A 94 -24.57 5.56 -8.78
C LYS A 94 -24.68 6.54 -9.95
N GLU A 95 -23.61 6.60 -10.73
CA GLU A 95 -23.49 7.01 -12.13
C GLU A 95 -24.66 7.79 -12.74
N LYS A 96 -24.40 9.05 -13.09
CA LYS A 96 -24.83 9.63 -14.39
C LYS A 96 -23.76 10.59 -14.89
N ASP A 97 -23.24 10.27 -16.07
CA ASP A 97 -22.39 11.12 -16.88
C ASP A 97 -22.94 12.54 -17.03
N LYS A 98 -22.06 13.53 -16.91
CA LYS A 98 -21.93 14.66 -17.85
C LYS A 98 -20.68 15.48 -17.51
N GLU A 99 -19.91 15.72 -18.56
CA GLU A 99 -18.73 16.57 -18.60
C GLU A 99 -19.00 17.97 -18.02
N GLU A 100 -18.11 18.43 -17.15
CA GLU A 100 -17.46 19.73 -17.26
C GLU A 100 -16.18 19.63 -16.41
N ARG A 101 -15.02 19.74 -17.08
CA ARG A 101 -13.73 19.84 -16.41
C ARG A 101 -13.68 21.21 -15.74
N ASP A 102 -14.15 21.29 -14.50
CA ASP A 102 -13.72 22.36 -13.62
C ASP A 102 -12.37 21.94 -13.04
N ASP A 103 -11.35 22.68 -13.42
CA ASP A 103 -9.96 22.53 -13.05
C ASP A 103 -9.78 22.92 -11.57
N SER A 104 -10.45 22.21 -10.65
CA SER A 104 -10.18 22.30 -9.22
C SER A 104 -8.99 21.40 -8.89
N GLY A 105 -7.85 21.68 -9.53
CA GLY A 105 -6.57 21.09 -9.16
C GLY A 105 -6.29 21.43 -7.70
N LEU A 106 -6.19 20.40 -6.87
CA LEU A 106 -5.82 20.54 -5.46
C LEU A 106 -4.49 21.29 -5.37
N ASP A 107 -4.48 22.50 -4.81
CA ASP A 107 -3.25 23.26 -4.63
C ASP A 107 -2.40 22.60 -3.54
N LEU A 108 -1.35 21.89 -3.97
CA LEU A 108 -0.41 21.15 -3.13
C LEU A 108 0.74 22.01 -2.59
N ARG A 109 0.60 23.34 -2.61
CA ARG A 109 1.63 24.25 -2.12
C ARG A 109 1.73 24.18 -0.59
N LEU A 110 2.69 23.38 -0.14
CA LEU A 110 3.18 23.40 1.23
C LEU A 110 4.25 24.50 1.35
N THR A 111 3.89 25.62 1.98
CA THR A 111 4.89 26.60 2.46
C THR A 111 5.48 26.13 3.78
N LEU A 112 6.81 26.19 3.87
CA LEU A 112 7.61 25.81 5.04
C LEU A 112 7.53 26.87 6.15
#